data_AF-A0A945LIL1-F1
#
_entry.id   AF-A0A945LIL1-F1
#
_cell.length_a   1.000
_cell.length_b   1.000
_cell.length_c   1.000
_cell.angle_alpha   90.00
_cell.angle_beta   90.00
_cell.angle_gamma   90.00
#
_symmetry.space_group_name_H-M   'P 1'
#
loop_
_entity.id
_entity.type
_entity.pdbx_description
1 polymer ?
#
loop_
_entity_poly.entity_id
_entity_poly.type
_entity_poly.pdbx_seq_one_letter_code
_entity_poly.pdbx_strand_id
1 'polypeptide(L)'
;MKYGLSNLSIVPMRSEATDLSEMVNQILFGEQYKIIESRKKFSKIRLSHDKYEGWICNKQLLEIEKEDYDTLLSSEKNYTTDVLDIIKSDSFQTIVMGSVLPKIQDSIFRFNNTDYTFEGLTTNVKQEKGMLIENAMMYLNSPYLWGGRTPFGIDCSGLSQMVYRLNGIDIPRDAD
;
A
#
# COMPACT_ATOMS: atom_id res chain seq x y z
N MET A 1 21.78 -2.72 -3.88
CA MET A 1 20.53 -2.05 -3.46
C MET A 1 19.53 -3.14 -3.14
N LYS A 2 18.83 -3.06 -2.01
CA LYS A 2 17.87 -4.08 -1.56
C LYS A 2 16.44 -3.63 -1.86
N TYR A 3 15.54 -4.58 -2.09
CA TYR A 3 14.15 -4.34 -2.48
C TYR A 3 13.20 -5.04 -1.53
N GLY A 4 11.97 -4.58 -1.46
CA GLY A 4 10.94 -5.22 -0.65
C GLY A 4 9.55 -4.91 -1.15
N LEU A 5 8.59 -5.61 -0.54
CA LEU A 5 7.16 -5.39 -0.73
C LEU A 5 6.45 -5.51 0.61
N SER A 6 5.24 -4.96 0.73
CA SER A 6 4.42 -5.16 1.93
C SER A 6 3.54 -6.39 1.77
N ASN A 7 3.76 -7.41 2.60
CA ASN A 7 2.85 -8.55 2.73
C ASN A 7 1.87 -8.40 3.90
N LEU A 8 1.96 -7.30 4.66
CA LEU A 8 1.03 -6.98 5.73
C LEU A 8 -0.03 -6.00 5.23
N SER A 9 -1.21 -6.01 5.86
CA SER A 9 -2.33 -5.14 5.50
C SER A 9 -1.94 -3.65 5.51
N ILE A 10 -1.36 -3.21 6.62
CA ILE A 10 -0.95 -1.83 6.89
C ILE A 10 0.33 -1.86 7.72
N VAL A 11 1.37 -1.15 7.29
CA VAL A 11 2.63 -0.98 8.04
C VAL A 11 2.84 0.52 8.30
N PRO A 12 2.99 0.95 9.57
CA PRO A 12 3.28 2.34 9.87
C PRO A 12 4.71 2.70 9.45
N MET A 13 4.85 3.81 8.73
CA MET A 13 6.12 4.42 8.37
C MET A 13 6.35 5.64 9.24
N ARG A 14 7.55 5.74 9.81
CA ARG A 14 7.91 6.74 10.80
C ARG A 14 8.96 7.73 10.32
N SER A 15 8.97 8.93 10.90
CA SER A 15 9.96 9.97 10.58
C SER A 15 11.39 9.57 11.00
N GLU A 16 11.53 8.81 12.09
CA GLU A 16 12.82 8.36 12.62
C GLU A 16 12.85 6.85 12.94
N ALA A 17 14.05 6.33 13.17
CA ALA A 17 14.32 4.92 13.46
C ALA A 17 13.98 4.54 14.93
N THR A 18 12.81 4.90 15.42
CA THR A 18 12.37 4.66 16.80
C THR A 18 10.85 4.54 16.92
N ASP A 19 10.36 3.69 17.82
CA ASP A 19 8.93 3.50 18.10
C ASP A 19 8.25 4.76 18.67
N LEU A 20 9.02 5.71 19.20
CA LEU A 20 8.54 6.98 19.75
C LEU A 20 8.31 8.05 18.69
N SER A 21 8.84 7.87 17.48
CA SER A 21 8.71 8.86 16.41
C SER A 21 7.32 8.81 15.79
N GLU A 22 6.87 9.97 15.31
CA GLU A 22 5.58 10.10 14.67
C GLU A 22 5.46 9.18 13.44
N MET A 23 4.23 8.74 13.18
CA MET A 23 3.88 8.12 11.91
C MET A 23 3.72 9.23 10.88
N VAL A 24 4.44 9.12 9.77
CA VAL A 24 4.40 10.09 8.66
C VAL A 24 3.66 9.53 7.45
N ASN A 25 3.60 8.20 7.35
CA ASN A 25 2.96 7.53 6.22
C ASN A 25 2.56 6.10 6.62
N GLN A 26 1.85 5.39 5.74
CA GLN A 26 1.53 3.98 5.86
C GLN A 26 1.89 3.26 4.56
N ILE A 27 2.31 2.00 4.67
CA ILE A 27 2.49 1.10 3.54
C ILE A 27 1.32 0.13 3.52
N LEU A 28 0.63 0.00 2.39
CA LEU A 28 -0.49 -0.93 2.22
C LEU A 28 0.00 -2.26 1.65
N PHE A 29 -0.80 -3.32 1.83
CA PHE A 29 -0.54 -4.62 1.22
C PHE A 29 -0.26 -4.46 -0.28
N GLY A 30 0.77 -5.16 -0.76
CA GLY A 30 1.14 -5.11 -2.17
C GLY A 30 2.15 -4.05 -2.55
N GLU A 31 2.31 -2.99 -1.78
CA GLU A 31 3.18 -1.89 -2.18
C GLU A 31 4.65 -2.28 -2.19
N GLN A 32 5.34 -1.97 -3.29
CA GLN A 32 6.77 -2.22 -3.45
C GLN A 32 7.60 -1.03 -2.99
N TYR A 33 8.78 -1.30 -2.43
CA TYR A 33 9.72 -0.28 -1.97
C TYR A 33 11.18 -0.69 -2.17
N LYS A 34 12.05 0.33 -2.14
CA LYS A 34 13.50 0.16 -2.09
C LYS A 34 13.98 0.37 -0.66
N ILE A 35 14.91 -0.46 -0.18
CA ILE A 35 15.53 -0.29 1.13
C ILE A 35 16.80 0.57 0.94
N ILE A 36 16.81 1.76 1.54
CA ILE A 36 17.88 2.75 1.40
C ILE A 36 18.92 2.57 2.49
N GLU A 37 18.47 2.37 3.73
CA GLU A 37 19.32 2.24 4.90
C GLU A 37 18.76 1.16 5.81
N SER A 38 19.64 0.32 6.38
CA SER A 38 19.25 -0.70 7.34
C SER A 38 19.97 -0.49 8.67
N ARG A 39 19.20 -0.45 9.76
CA ARG A 39 19.70 -0.46 11.14
C ARG A 39 19.22 -1.72 11.84
N LYS A 40 19.66 -1.91 13.09
CA LYS A 40 19.35 -3.12 13.89
C LYS A 40 17.84 -3.42 14.00
N LYS A 41 17.01 -2.40 14.26
CA LYS A 41 15.56 -2.56 14.50
C LYS A 41 14.67 -1.96 13.41
N PHE A 42 15.19 -1.02 12.63
CA PHE A 42 14.44 -0.27 11.63
C PHE A 42 15.22 -0.18 10.33
N SER A 43 14.51 -0.06 9.23
CA SER A 43 15.08 0.21 7.91
C SER A 43 14.37 1.40 7.29
N LYS A 44 15.14 2.30 6.66
CA LYS A 44 14.62 3.40 5.87
C LYS A 44 14.30 2.87 4.49
N ILE A 45 13.07 3.05 4.05
CA ILE A 45 12.59 2.61 2.74
C ILE A 45 12.12 3.80 1.90
N ARG A 46 12.00 3.58 0.59
CA ARG A 46 11.40 4.50 -0.37
C ARG A 46 10.32 3.79 -1.16
N LEU A 47 9.09 4.28 -1.07
CA LEU A 47 7.95 3.73 -1.80
C LEU A 47 8.11 3.93 -3.31
N SER A 48 7.64 2.96 -4.08
CA SER A 48 7.87 2.98 -5.52
C SER A 48 6.93 3.92 -6.27
N HIS A 49 5.72 4.14 -5.77
CA HIS A 49 4.68 4.91 -6.45
C HIS A 49 4.88 6.43 -6.32
N ASP A 50 5.19 6.93 -5.12
CA ASP A 50 5.30 8.37 -4.81
C ASP A 50 6.72 8.81 -4.39
N LYS A 51 7.67 7.88 -4.31
CA LYS A 51 9.05 8.11 -3.83
C LYS A 51 9.15 8.59 -2.38
N TYR A 52 8.10 8.45 -1.58
CA TYR A 52 8.12 8.85 -0.19
C TYR A 52 9.09 7.99 0.63
N GLU A 53 9.78 8.60 1.58
CA GLU A 53 10.75 7.93 2.44
C GLU A 53 10.37 7.95 3.91
N GLY A 54 10.70 6.88 4.61
CA GLY A 54 10.58 6.81 6.05
C GLY A 54 11.00 5.46 6.61
N TRP A 55 10.87 5.31 7.92
CA TRP A 55 11.39 4.18 8.67
C TRP A 55 10.30 3.17 8.98
N ILE A 56 10.57 1.89 8.75
CA ILE A 56 9.71 0.79 9.18
C ILE A 56 10.46 -0.18 10.09
N CYS A 57 9.71 -0.82 10.99
CA CYS A 57 10.28 -1.84 11.87
C CYS A 57 10.71 -3.06 11.05
N ASN A 58 11.92 -3.57 11.27
CA ASN A 58 12.44 -4.73 10.55
C ASN A 58 11.61 -6.01 10.77
N LYS A 59 10.78 -6.06 11.83
CA LYS A 59 9.83 -7.17 12.06
C LYS A 59 8.67 -7.21 11.05
N GLN A 60 8.44 -6.10 10.35
CA GLN A 60 7.38 -5.93 9.35
C GLN A 60 7.96 -5.78 7.94
N LEU A 61 9.28 -5.88 7.81
CA LEU A 61 9.99 -5.77 6.55
C LEU A 61 9.99 -7.13 5.85
N LEU A 62 9.64 -7.14 4.57
CA LEU A 62 9.83 -8.29 3.69
C LEU A 62 10.77 -7.89 2.55
N GLU A 63 11.96 -8.48 2.53
CA GLU A 63 12.92 -8.33 1.44
C GLU A 63 12.56 -9.30 0.30
N ILE A 64 12.70 -8.83 -0.95
CA ILE A 64 12.48 -9.63 -2.15
C ILE A 64 13.65 -9.47 -3.11
N GLU A 65 13.79 -10.42 -4.03
CA GLU A 65 14.79 -10.36 -5.09
C GLU A 65 14.49 -9.22 -6.07
N LYS A 66 15.55 -8.73 -6.74
CA LYS A 66 15.42 -7.61 -7.67
C LYS A 66 14.53 -7.97 -8.86
N GLU A 67 14.62 -9.19 -9.34
CA GLU A 67 13.84 -9.71 -10.46
C GLU A 67 12.34 -9.69 -10.15
N ASP A 68 11.96 -10.08 -8.93
CA ASP A 68 10.57 -10.04 -8.46
C ASP A 68 10.08 -8.59 -8.34
N TYR A 69 10.90 -7.70 -7.78
CA TYR A 69 10.60 -6.27 -7.69
C TYR A 69 10.36 -5.65 -9.07
N ASP A 70 11.25 -5.88 -10.02
CA ASP A 70 11.16 -5.33 -11.39
C ASP A 70 9.92 -5.90 -12.13
N THR A 71 9.60 -7.17 -11.91
CA THR A 71 8.39 -7.81 -12.45
C THR A 71 7.12 -7.17 -11.90
N LEU A 72 7.03 -6.98 -10.58
CA LEU A 72 5.87 -6.34 -9.94
C LEU A 72 5.71 -4.87 -10.34
N LEU A 73 6.81 -4.16 -10.57
CA LEU A 73 6.74 -2.77 -11.04
C LEU A 73 6.19 -2.66 -12.46
N SER A 74 6.56 -3.60 -13.34
CA SER A 74 6.16 -3.62 -14.75
C SER A 74 4.82 -4.31 -14.99
N SER A 75 4.34 -5.10 -14.03
CA SER A 75 3.04 -5.75 -14.12
C SER A 75 1.88 -4.75 -13.99
N GLU A 76 0.74 -5.20 -14.51
CA GLU A 76 -0.57 -4.62 -14.21
C GLU A 76 -0.80 -4.60 -12.70
N LYS A 77 -1.39 -3.49 -12.22
CA LYS A 77 -1.69 -3.27 -10.79
C LYS A 77 -3.19 -3.13 -10.63
N ASN A 78 -3.75 -3.94 -9.75
CA ASN A 78 -5.16 -3.90 -9.37
C ASN A 78 -5.25 -3.33 -7.96
N TYR A 79 -6.01 -2.26 -7.77
CA TYR A 79 -6.25 -1.66 -6.47
C TYR A 79 -7.58 -2.14 -5.91
N THR A 80 -7.61 -2.65 -4.68
CA THR A 80 -8.87 -3.01 -4.02
C THR A 80 -9.73 -1.79 -3.76
N THR A 81 -11.05 -1.95 -3.93
CA THR A 81 -12.01 -0.83 -3.84
C THR A 81 -12.97 -0.94 -2.67
N ASP A 82 -13.12 -2.13 -2.09
CA ASP A 82 -13.88 -2.31 -0.86
C ASP A 82 -13.07 -1.81 0.35
N VAL A 83 -13.76 -1.28 1.36
CA VAL A 83 -13.14 -0.74 2.59
C VAL A 83 -12.26 -1.78 3.27
N LEU A 84 -12.76 -3.01 3.33
CA LEU A 84 -12.14 -4.16 3.97
C LEU A 84 -12.43 -5.39 3.12
N ASP A 85 -11.38 -6.12 2.80
CA ASP A 85 -11.41 -7.36 2.05
C ASP A 85 -10.65 -8.46 2.78
N ILE A 86 -10.88 -9.71 2.36
CA ILE A 86 -10.14 -10.88 2.87
C ILE A 86 -9.48 -11.59 1.69
N ILE A 87 -8.17 -11.80 1.81
CA ILE A 87 -7.41 -12.70 0.96
C ILE A 87 -7.14 -14.00 1.72
N LYS A 88 -7.04 -15.10 0.99
CA LYS A 88 -6.81 -16.41 1.58
C LYS A 88 -5.69 -17.15 0.86
N SER A 89 -4.74 -17.66 1.62
CA SER A 89 -3.78 -18.69 1.20
C SER A 89 -3.91 -19.88 2.16
N ASP A 90 -2.87 -20.20 2.93
CA ASP A 90 -2.92 -21.14 4.05
C ASP A 90 -3.73 -20.60 5.23
N SER A 91 -3.85 -19.27 5.32
CA SER A 91 -4.62 -18.56 6.33
C SER A 91 -5.41 -17.40 5.70
N PHE A 92 -6.34 -16.85 6.48
CA PHE A 92 -7.07 -15.64 6.09
C PHE A 92 -6.29 -14.40 6.55
N GLN A 93 -6.23 -13.40 5.68
CA GLN A 93 -5.65 -12.10 5.98
C GLN A 93 -6.57 -11.00 5.49
N THR A 94 -6.76 -9.97 6.31
CA THR A 94 -7.48 -8.77 5.91
C THR A 94 -6.59 -7.84 5.11
N ILE A 95 -7.15 -7.25 4.07
CA ILE A 95 -6.56 -6.14 3.32
C ILE A 95 -7.59 -5.01 3.24
N VAL A 96 -7.13 -3.81 2.91
CA VAL A 96 -7.97 -2.61 2.93
C VAL A 96 -8.05 -1.98 1.55
N MET A 97 -9.00 -1.07 1.37
CA MET A 97 -9.09 -0.23 0.17
C MET A 97 -7.72 0.35 -0.22
N GLY A 98 -7.38 0.26 -1.51
CA GLY A 98 -6.11 0.73 -2.06
C GLY A 98 -4.92 -0.21 -1.89
N SER A 99 -5.14 -1.41 -1.35
CA SER A 99 -4.15 -2.49 -1.41
C SER A 99 -3.87 -2.86 -2.87
N VAL A 100 -2.63 -3.20 -3.19
CA VAL A 100 -2.15 -3.43 -4.56
C VAL A 100 -2.02 -4.92 -4.82
N LEU A 101 -2.86 -5.44 -5.68
CA LEU A 101 -2.80 -6.83 -6.13
C LEU A 101 -2.11 -6.88 -7.50
N PRO A 102 -1.30 -7.92 -7.78
CA PRO A 102 -0.79 -8.18 -9.12
C PRO A 102 -1.96 -8.63 -10.02
N LYS A 103 -1.64 -9.17 -11.21
CA LYS A 103 -2.67 -9.72 -12.10
C LYS A 103 -3.48 -10.82 -11.38
N ILE A 104 -4.80 -10.68 -11.43
CA ILE A 104 -5.76 -11.65 -10.90
C ILE A 104 -6.30 -12.47 -12.09
N GLN A 105 -6.31 -13.79 -11.95
CA GLN A 105 -6.89 -14.72 -12.92
C GLN A 105 -7.74 -15.74 -12.17
N ASP A 106 -9.02 -15.86 -12.54
CA ASP A 106 -9.97 -16.79 -11.91
C ASP A 106 -10.00 -16.65 -10.37
N SER A 107 -10.09 -15.40 -9.89
CA SER A 107 -10.05 -15.04 -8.46
C SER A 107 -8.76 -15.43 -7.73
N ILE A 108 -7.71 -15.79 -8.46
CA ILE A 108 -6.41 -16.17 -7.90
C ILE A 108 -5.37 -15.14 -8.33
N PHE A 109 -4.50 -14.75 -7.40
CA PHE A 109 -3.29 -14.00 -7.72
C PHE A 109 -2.09 -14.63 -7.02
N ARG A 110 -0.92 -14.51 -7.65
CA ARG A 110 0.34 -14.98 -7.06
C ARG A 110 1.12 -13.81 -6.51
N PHE A 111 1.54 -13.91 -5.26
CA PHE A 111 2.24 -12.85 -4.55
C PHE A 111 3.34 -13.45 -3.68
N ASN A 112 4.58 -13.02 -3.90
CA ASN A 112 5.77 -13.53 -3.19
C ASN A 112 5.84 -15.07 -3.16
N ASN A 113 5.68 -15.71 -4.32
CA ASN A 113 5.65 -17.18 -4.48
C ASN A 113 4.51 -17.93 -3.76
N THR A 114 3.50 -17.21 -3.26
CA THR A 114 2.30 -17.78 -2.65
C THR A 114 1.08 -17.45 -3.51
N ASP A 115 0.21 -18.43 -3.71
CA ASP A 115 -1.07 -18.22 -4.40
C ASP A 115 -2.12 -17.81 -3.36
N TYR A 116 -2.89 -16.77 -3.69
CA TYR A 116 -3.97 -16.24 -2.86
C TYR A 116 -5.27 -16.24 -3.66
N THR A 117 -6.38 -16.56 -2.99
CA THR A 117 -7.73 -16.32 -3.53
C THR A 117 -8.27 -14.98 -3.05
N PHE A 118 -8.94 -14.27 -3.95
CA PHE A 118 -9.55 -12.96 -3.72
C PHE A 118 -10.81 -12.81 -4.59
N GLU A 119 -11.92 -12.46 -3.96
CA GLU A 119 -13.24 -12.33 -4.60
C GLU A 119 -13.80 -10.90 -4.53
N GLY A 120 -13.03 -9.94 -4.00
CA GLY A 120 -13.45 -8.55 -3.85
C GLY A 120 -13.34 -7.74 -5.14
N LEU A 121 -13.71 -6.46 -5.06
CA LEU A 121 -13.70 -5.56 -6.21
C LEU A 121 -12.36 -4.83 -6.37
N THR A 122 -11.90 -4.69 -7.61
CA THR A 122 -10.67 -3.95 -7.94
C THR A 122 -10.84 -2.96 -9.08
N THR A 123 -9.88 -2.04 -9.19
CA THR A 123 -9.71 -1.12 -10.32
C THR A 123 -8.25 -1.08 -10.77
N ASN A 124 -8.00 -0.94 -12.06
CA ASN A 124 -6.65 -1.06 -12.67
C ASN A 124 -6.35 0.02 -13.73
N VAL A 125 -7.33 0.87 -14.04
CA VAL A 125 -7.20 1.90 -15.08
C VAL A 125 -7.71 3.24 -14.59
N LYS A 126 -7.32 4.29 -15.30
CA LYS A 126 -7.90 5.62 -15.10
C LYS A 126 -9.41 5.56 -15.31
N GLN A 127 -10.15 5.88 -14.25
CA GLN A 127 -11.61 5.90 -14.30
C GLN A 127 -12.11 7.30 -14.72
N GLU A 128 -13.42 7.40 -14.89
CA GLU A 128 -14.08 8.69 -15.08
C GLU A 128 -13.89 9.60 -13.87
N LYS A 129 -13.92 10.92 -14.11
CA LYS A 129 -13.71 11.93 -13.06
C LYS A 129 -14.71 11.80 -11.91
N GLY A 130 -15.93 11.31 -12.18
CA GLY A 130 -16.95 11.05 -11.16
C GLY A 130 -16.50 10.06 -10.09
N MET A 131 -15.65 9.08 -10.45
CA MET A 131 -15.14 8.10 -9.49
C MET A 131 -14.23 8.70 -8.43
N LEU A 132 -13.66 9.90 -8.65
CA LEU A 132 -12.94 10.61 -7.58
C LEU A 132 -13.87 10.96 -6.42
N ILE A 133 -15.11 11.35 -6.73
CA ILE A 133 -16.12 11.68 -5.71
C ILE A 133 -16.54 10.40 -5.00
N GLU A 134 -16.89 9.35 -5.74
CA GLU A 134 -17.28 8.06 -5.14
C GLU A 134 -16.18 7.49 -4.24
N ASN A 135 -14.93 7.47 -4.72
CA ASN A 135 -13.77 7.04 -3.93
C ASN A 135 -13.60 7.89 -2.67
N ALA A 136 -13.79 9.21 -2.74
CA ALA A 136 -13.70 10.08 -1.57
C ALA A 136 -14.83 9.82 -0.57
N MET A 137 -16.04 9.53 -1.05
CA MET A 137 -17.19 9.21 -0.21
C MET A 137 -17.00 7.92 0.59
N MET A 138 -16.19 6.97 0.09
CA MET A 138 -15.81 5.76 0.85
C MET A 138 -14.99 6.07 2.11
N TYR A 139 -14.34 7.24 2.18
CA TYR A 139 -13.61 7.73 3.37
C TYR A 139 -14.45 8.66 4.25
N LEU A 140 -15.74 8.87 3.93
CA LEU A 140 -16.61 9.68 4.75
C LEU A 140 -16.74 9.05 6.15
N ASN A 141 -16.54 9.86 7.19
CA ASN A 141 -16.48 9.45 8.60
C ASN A 141 -15.25 8.60 9.00
N SER A 142 -14.28 8.39 8.11
CA SER A 142 -12.97 7.88 8.53
C SER A 142 -12.37 8.83 9.58
N PRO A 143 -11.86 8.32 10.70
CA PRO A 143 -11.26 9.16 11.72
C PRO A 143 -10.00 9.82 11.18
N TYR A 144 -9.76 11.06 11.61
CA TYR A 144 -8.50 11.72 11.29
C TYR A 144 -7.34 11.01 11.98
N LEU A 145 -6.33 10.63 11.22
CA LEU A 145 -5.09 10.02 11.74
C LEU A 145 -3.90 10.61 10.99
N TRP A 146 -3.03 11.32 11.71
CA TRP A 146 -1.78 11.85 11.15
C TRP A 146 -0.92 10.73 10.56
N GLY A 147 -0.49 10.89 9.30
CA GLY A 147 0.25 9.87 8.55
C GLY A 147 -0.65 8.78 7.94
N GLY A 148 -1.96 8.81 8.17
CA GLY A 148 -2.93 7.79 7.78
C GLY A 148 -3.33 7.83 6.30
N ARG A 149 -3.59 6.66 5.73
CA ARG A 149 -3.96 6.45 4.31
C ARG A 149 -5.07 5.41 4.13
N THR A 150 -5.84 5.11 5.17
CA THR A 150 -6.82 4.01 5.11
C THR A 150 -8.17 4.43 5.66
N PRO A 151 -9.25 3.68 5.37
CA PRO A 151 -10.56 3.96 5.94
C PRO A 151 -10.59 3.94 7.48
N PHE A 152 -9.62 3.29 8.13
CA PHE A 152 -9.48 3.23 9.59
C PHE A 152 -8.69 4.40 10.20
N GLY A 153 -8.21 5.32 9.36
CA GLY A 153 -7.43 6.46 9.78
C GLY A 153 -6.78 7.12 8.57
N ILE A 154 -7.15 8.38 8.31
CA ILE A 154 -6.67 9.13 7.15
C ILE A 154 -6.41 10.60 7.50
N ASP A 155 -5.39 11.21 6.89
CA ASP A 155 -5.17 12.66 6.98
C ASP A 155 -5.52 13.39 5.69
N CYS A 156 -5.28 14.71 5.65
CA CYS A 156 -5.68 15.59 4.55
C CYS A 156 -5.06 15.19 3.21
N SER A 157 -3.74 15.00 3.17
CA SER A 157 -3.04 14.63 1.94
C SER A 157 -3.14 13.14 1.65
N GLY A 158 -3.31 12.29 2.66
CA GLY A 158 -3.62 10.86 2.52
C GLY A 158 -4.95 10.65 1.79
N LEU A 159 -5.99 11.42 2.11
CA LEU A 159 -7.27 11.39 1.39
C LEU A 159 -7.09 11.71 -0.10
N SER A 160 -6.42 12.83 -0.38
CA SER A 160 -6.15 13.23 -1.76
C SER A 160 -5.37 12.15 -2.50
N GLN A 161 -4.30 11.64 -1.89
CA GLN A 161 -3.45 10.62 -2.51
C GLN A 161 -4.24 9.35 -2.82
N MET A 162 -5.01 8.83 -1.87
CA MET A 162 -5.75 7.58 -2.08
C MET A 162 -6.85 7.72 -3.12
N VAL A 163 -7.58 8.83 -3.14
CA VAL A 163 -8.65 9.09 -4.12
C VAL A 163 -8.12 9.11 -5.56
N TYR A 164 -6.99 9.79 -5.79
CA TYR A 164 -6.35 9.82 -7.11
C TYR A 164 -5.70 8.49 -7.47
N ARG A 165 -5.11 7.80 -6.49
CA ARG A 165 -4.46 6.52 -6.71
C ARG A 165 -5.43 5.41 -7.11
N LEU A 166 -6.59 5.35 -6.46
CA LEU A 166 -7.71 4.50 -6.86
C LEU A 166 -8.28 4.88 -8.24
N ASN A 167 -7.90 6.04 -8.78
CA ASN A 167 -8.21 6.49 -10.12
C ASN A 167 -7.02 6.30 -11.09
N GLY A 168 -6.02 5.49 -10.72
CA GLY A 168 -4.84 5.20 -11.53
C GLY A 168 -3.84 6.36 -11.65
N ILE A 169 -3.90 7.35 -10.75
CA ILE A 169 -3.02 8.52 -10.77
C ILE A 169 -2.22 8.58 -9.46
N ASP A 170 -0.92 8.38 -9.55
CA ASP A 170 -0.02 8.59 -8.41
C ASP A 170 0.29 10.08 -8.23
N ILE A 171 0.09 10.57 -7.01
CA ILE A 171 0.47 11.93 -6.59
C ILE A 171 1.38 11.87 -5.36
N PRO A 172 2.18 12.93 -5.10
CA PRO A 172 2.99 13.01 -3.89
C PRO A 172 2.17 12.86 -2.60
N ARG A 173 2.83 12.39 -1.54
CA ARG A 173 2.21 12.14 -0.23
C ARG A 173 1.89 13.41 0.56
N ASP A 174 2.76 14.40 0.48
CA ASP A 174 2.66 15.63 1.27
C ASP A 174 1.96 16.73 0.45
N ALA A 175 1.35 17.70 1.14
CA ALA A 175 0.57 18.77 0.53
C ALA A 175 1.42 19.99 0.10
N ASP A 176 2.71 19.99 0.42
CA ASP A 176 3.65 21.10 0.21
C ASP A 176 4.23 21.18 -1.21
#